data_AF-A0AAC9NB79-F1
#
_entry.id   AF-A0AAC9NB79-F1
#
_cell.length_a   1.000
_cell.length_b   1.000
_cell.length_c   1.000
_cell.angle_alpha   90.00
_cell.angle_beta   90.00
_cell.angle_gamma   90.00
#
_symmetry.space_group_name_H-M   'P 1'
#
loop_
_entity.id
_entity.type
_entity.pdbx_description
1 polymer ?
#
loop_
_entity_poly.entity_id
_entity_poly.type
_entity_poly.pdbx_seq_one_letter_code
_entity_poly.pdbx_strand_id
1 'polypeptide(L)'
;MKIKVLNPFKDGNPLWLGLDHPEEQMIRKVFQTITPDTVGSEHMMAGLTIFEPGEASSVHNHPGSEEFDYVIKGSGEVICDGEKQSFKQNDFMFIPDGVSHQHVNTGDEPLWLIWLYTPQGQLPKD
;
A
#
# COMPACT_ATOMS: atom_id res chain seq x y z
N MET A 1 9.32 26.53 -5.35
CA MET A 1 8.59 25.25 -5.45
C MET A 1 7.33 25.46 -6.29
N LYS A 2 6.88 24.43 -7.02
CA LYS A 2 5.62 24.47 -7.79
C LYS A 2 4.76 23.29 -7.37
N ILE A 3 3.44 23.49 -7.30
CA ILE A 3 2.48 22.42 -7.11
C ILE A 3 2.59 21.46 -8.31
N LYS A 4 2.58 20.15 -8.04
CA LYS A 4 2.58 19.09 -9.05
C LYS A 4 1.24 18.35 -8.99
N VAL A 5 0.64 18.12 -10.15
CA VAL A 5 -0.51 17.21 -10.30
C VAL A 5 0.03 15.95 -10.97
N LEU A 6 -0.19 14.80 -10.34
CA LEU A 6 0.39 13.52 -10.76
C LEU A 6 -0.73 12.53 -11.03
N ASN A 7 -0.58 11.78 -12.11
CA ASN A 7 -1.40 10.61 -12.40
C ASN A 7 -0.58 9.36 -12.01
N PRO A 8 -1.03 8.53 -11.03
CA PRO A 8 -0.27 7.36 -10.58
C PRO A 8 0.14 6.40 -11.72
N PHE A 9 -0.70 6.25 -12.74
CA PHE A 9 -0.47 5.32 -13.86
C PHE A 9 0.46 5.88 -14.94
N LYS A 10 0.74 7.19 -14.92
CA LYS A 10 1.62 7.85 -15.89
C LYS A 10 2.92 8.33 -15.26
N ASP A 11 2.82 8.89 -14.06
CA ASP A 11 3.90 9.63 -13.39
C ASP A 11 4.45 8.86 -12.18
N GLY A 12 3.80 7.77 -11.75
CA GLY A 12 4.28 6.92 -10.67
C GLY A 12 5.28 5.87 -11.15
N ASN A 13 6.14 5.41 -10.24
CA ASN A 13 7.01 4.27 -10.46
C ASN A 13 6.23 2.99 -10.13
N PRO A 14 5.94 2.13 -11.12
CA PRO A 14 5.12 0.96 -10.87
C PRO A 14 6.00 -0.22 -10.44
N LEU A 15 5.52 -0.97 -9.45
CA LEU A 15 6.13 -2.17 -8.90
C LEU A 15 5.09 -3.29 -8.86
N TRP A 16 5.49 -4.48 -9.29
CA TRP A 16 4.66 -5.68 -9.22
C TRP A 16 5.35 -6.64 -8.29
N LEU A 17 4.80 -6.74 -7.08
CA LEU A 17 5.38 -7.53 -6.00
C LEU A 17 4.70 -8.91 -5.99
N GLY A 18 5.48 -9.97 -5.71
CA GLY A 18 4.99 -11.35 -5.62
C GLY A 18 4.73 -12.07 -6.94
N LEU A 19 5.11 -11.49 -8.09
CA LEU A 19 4.92 -12.14 -9.41
C LEU A 19 5.84 -13.33 -9.66
N ASP A 20 6.95 -13.40 -8.94
CA ASP A 20 7.92 -14.49 -8.93
C ASP A 20 7.43 -15.72 -8.16
N HIS A 21 6.43 -15.54 -7.28
CA HIS A 21 5.83 -16.58 -6.43
C HIS A 21 4.29 -16.59 -6.52
N PRO A 22 3.72 -16.79 -7.73
CA PRO A 22 2.27 -16.67 -7.94
C PRO A 22 1.44 -17.69 -7.13
N GLU A 23 2.04 -18.80 -6.73
CA GLU A 23 1.43 -19.81 -5.87
C GLU A 23 1.07 -19.29 -4.47
N GLU A 24 1.75 -18.24 -3.98
CA GLU A 24 1.52 -17.66 -2.66
C GLU A 24 0.39 -16.62 -2.67
N GLN A 25 -0.06 -16.18 -3.85
CA GLN A 25 -1.07 -15.13 -4.05
C GLN A 25 -0.76 -13.79 -3.34
N MET A 26 0.48 -13.61 -2.88
CA MET A 26 0.96 -12.36 -2.27
C MET A 26 1.33 -11.32 -3.34
N ILE A 27 0.42 -11.15 -4.30
CA ILE A 27 0.60 -10.28 -5.45
C ILE A 27 0.00 -8.90 -5.15
N ARG A 28 0.74 -7.84 -5.48
CA ARG A 28 0.17 -6.48 -5.49
C ARG A 28 0.81 -5.59 -6.54
N LYS A 29 0.00 -4.69 -7.10
CA LYS A 29 0.45 -3.67 -8.04
C LYS A 29 0.56 -2.35 -7.28
N VAL A 30 1.77 -1.81 -7.15
CA VAL A 30 2.06 -0.58 -6.41
C VAL A 30 2.49 0.50 -7.39
N PHE A 31 1.92 1.70 -7.26
CA PHE A 31 2.28 2.89 -8.04
C PHE A 31 2.81 3.95 -7.08
N GLN A 32 4.14 3.97 -6.89
CA GLN A 32 4.78 4.96 -6.03
C GLN A 32 4.72 6.34 -6.70
N THR A 33 3.88 7.24 -6.19
CA THR A 33 3.55 8.49 -6.90
C THR A 33 4.24 9.70 -6.27
N ILE A 34 4.26 9.78 -4.94
CA ILE A 34 4.97 10.82 -4.19
C ILE A 34 6.15 10.16 -3.49
N THR A 35 7.38 10.39 -3.97
CA THR A 35 8.62 9.88 -3.37
C THR A 35 9.75 10.90 -3.52
N PRO A 36 10.92 10.67 -2.88
CA PRO A 36 12.15 11.40 -3.21
C PRO A 36 12.45 11.37 -4.71
N ASP A 37 12.30 10.21 -5.36
CA ASP A 37 12.68 10.01 -6.76
C ASP A 37 11.67 10.61 -7.76
N THR A 38 10.38 10.60 -7.46
CA THR A 38 9.36 11.12 -8.39
C THR A 38 9.23 12.64 -8.28
N VAL A 39 9.22 13.18 -7.05
CA VAL A 39 8.91 14.59 -6.83
C VAL A 39 9.86 15.33 -5.91
N GLY A 40 10.84 14.67 -5.31
CA GLY A 40 11.73 15.24 -4.30
C GLY A 40 11.04 15.40 -2.95
N SER A 41 10.13 14.50 -2.59
CA SER A 41 9.51 14.51 -1.26
C SER A 41 10.56 14.22 -0.18
N GLU A 42 10.53 14.95 0.94
CA GLU A 42 11.50 14.80 2.04
C GLU A 42 10.89 14.23 3.33
N HIS A 43 9.56 14.21 3.42
CA HIS A 43 8.85 13.92 4.68
C HIS A 43 7.80 12.82 4.57
N MET A 44 7.43 12.44 3.36
CA MET A 44 6.38 11.45 3.15
C MET A 44 6.63 10.69 1.86
N MET A 45 6.14 9.46 1.82
CA MET A 45 5.95 8.74 0.57
C MET A 45 4.51 8.29 0.48
N ALA A 46 3.94 8.36 -0.72
CA ALA A 46 2.56 7.96 -0.95
C ALA A 46 2.37 7.38 -2.34
N GLY A 47 1.33 6.57 -2.48
CA GLY A 47 0.98 5.97 -3.75
C GLY A 47 -0.34 5.25 -3.73
N LEU A 48 -0.55 4.46 -4.79
CA LEU A 48 -1.72 3.62 -4.97
C LEU A 48 -1.28 2.16 -4.97
N THR A 49 -2.01 1.30 -4.27
CA THR A 49 -1.88 -0.16 -4.38
C THR A 49 -3.19 -0.74 -4.88
N ILE A 50 -3.09 -1.71 -5.79
CA ILE A 50 -4.22 -2.46 -6.34
C ILE A 50 -4.00 -3.95 -6.11
N PHE A 51 -5.06 -4.62 -5.65
CA PHE A 51 -5.14 -6.07 -5.48
C PHE A 51 -6.36 -6.60 -6.27
N GLU A 52 -6.19 -7.64 -7.09
CA GLU A 52 -7.32 -8.44 -7.60
C GLU A 52 -7.99 -9.23 -6.47
N PRO A 53 -9.22 -9.75 -6.67
CA PRO A 53 -9.83 -10.69 -5.74
C PRO A 53 -8.91 -11.85 -5.38
N GLY A 54 -8.72 -12.09 -4.07
CA GLY A 54 -7.84 -13.14 -3.54
C GLY A 54 -6.36 -12.76 -3.41
N GLU A 55 -5.93 -11.65 -4.00
CA GLU A 55 -4.55 -11.16 -3.84
C GLU A 55 -4.30 -10.56 -2.45
N ALA A 56 -3.06 -10.65 -1.99
CA ALA A 56 -2.60 -10.10 -0.71
C ALA A 56 -1.22 -9.43 -0.84
N SER A 57 -0.83 -8.62 0.14
CA SER A 57 0.58 -8.24 0.30
C SER A 57 1.37 -9.36 0.97
N SER A 58 2.70 -9.32 0.93
CA SER A 58 3.51 -9.99 1.95
C SER A 58 3.24 -9.36 3.33
N VAL A 59 3.59 -10.07 4.41
CA VAL A 59 3.64 -9.46 5.74
C VAL A 59 4.84 -8.52 5.78
N HIS A 60 4.62 -7.25 6.12
CA HIS A 60 5.68 -6.25 6.11
C HIS A 60 5.46 -5.18 7.16
N ASN A 61 6.47 -4.32 7.35
CA ASN A 61 6.39 -3.14 8.19
C ASN A 61 7.27 -2.00 7.65
N HIS A 62 7.12 -0.82 8.27
CA HIS A 62 7.91 0.38 7.98
C HIS A 62 8.52 0.94 9.28
N PRO A 63 9.68 0.44 9.73
CA PRO A 63 10.31 0.94 10.96
C PRO A 63 10.68 2.43 10.87
N GLY A 64 10.31 3.20 11.89
CA GLY A 64 10.48 4.63 11.97
C GLY A 64 9.45 5.42 11.17
N SER A 65 8.29 4.85 10.84
CA SER A 65 7.24 5.51 10.06
C SER A 65 5.85 5.04 10.48
N GLU A 66 4.96 5.99 10.75
CA GLU A 66 3.52 5.69 10.82
C GLU A 66 2.98 5.57 9.39
N GLU A 67 1.97 4.72 9.21
CA GLU A 67 1.31 4.51 7.93
C GLU A 67 -0.20 4.79 8.03
N PHE A 68 -0.69 5.42 6.97
CA PHE A 68 -2.08 5.74 6.75
C PHE A 68 -2.53 5.12 5.43
N ASP A 69 -3.66 4.41 5.50
CA ASP A 69 -4.33 3.92 4.31
C ASP A 69 -5.76 4.43 4.18
N TYR A 70 -6.17 4.64 2.93
CA TYR A 70 -7.55 4.96 2.56
C TYR A 70 -8.05 4.06 1.45
N VAL A 71 -9.18 3.40 1.70
CA VAL A 71 -9.79 2.48 0.73
C VAL A 71 -10.65 3.26 -0.26
N ILE A 72 -10.18 3.41 -1.49
CA ILE A 72 -10.93 4.08 -2.57
C ILE A 72 -12.05 3.19 -3.10
N LYS A 73 -11.80 1.88 -3.20
CA LYS A 73 -12.70 0.89 -3.81
C LYS A 73 -12.43 -0.50 -3.24
N GLY A 74 -13.46 -1.35 -3.15
CA GLY A 74 -13.33 -2.74 -2.73
C GLY A 74 -13.43 -2.92 -1.22
N SER A 75 -13.09 -4.12 -0.77
CA SER A 75 -13.11 -4.52 0.64
C SER A 75 -12.13 -5.64 0.91
N GLY A 76 -11.78 -5.83 2.18
CA GLY A 76 -10.74 -6.78 2.55
C GLY A 76 -10.56 -6.93 4.05
N GLU A 77 -9.46 -7.56 4.41
CA GLU A 77 -8.98 -7.68 5.79
C GLU A 77 -7.56 -7.14 5.91
N VAL A 78 -7.30 -6.40 6.99
CA VAL A 78 -5.93 -6.13 7.46
C VAL A 78 -5.62 -7.12 8.57
N ILE A 79 -4.43 -7.71 8.52
CA ILE A 79 -3.97 -8.71 9.48
C ILE A 79 -2.77 -8.14 10.24
N CYS A 80 -2.83 -8.14 11.57
CA CYS A 80 -1.75 -7.69 12.47
C CYS A 80 -1.68 -8.65 13.66
N ASP A 81 -0.51 -9.21 13.95
CA ASP A 81 -0.30 -10.17 15.05
C ASP A 81 -1.30 -11.35 15.08
N GLY A 82 -1.75 -11.79 13.90
CA GLY A 82 -2.75 -12.86 13.74
C GLY A 82 -4.20 -12.42 13.98
N GLU A 83 -4.44 -11.17 14.41
CA GLU A 83 -5.77 -10.58 14.45
C GLU A 83 -6.16 -10.04 13.08
N LYS A 84 -7.45 -10.17 12.75
CA LYS A 84 -8.01 -9.73 11.48
C LYS A 84 -9.04 -8.63 11.70
N GLN A 85 -8.95 -7.57 10.94
CA GLN A 85 -9.94 -6.49 10.93
C GLN A 85 -10.42 -6.25 9.50
N SER A 86 -11.74 -6.28 9.31
CA SER A 86 -12.32 -6.02 8.00
C SER A 86 -12.38 -4.52 7.69
N PHE A 87 -12.13 -4.16 6.44
CA PHE A 87 -12.28 -2.82 5.91
C PHE A 87 -13.07 -2.84 4.59
N LYS A 88 -13.59 -1.68 4.19
CA LYS A 88 -14.27 -1.46 2.92
C LYS A 88 -14.05 -0.05 2.42
N GLN A 89 -14.58 0.25 1.23
CA GLN A 89 -14.57 1.56 0.63
C GLN A 89 -14.95 2.69 1.63
N ASN A 90 -14.14 3.75 1.62
CA ASN A 90 -14.16 4.93 2.49
C ASN A 90 -13.67 4.72 3.93
N ASP A 91 -13.21 3.52 4.29
CA ASP A 91 -12.54 3.32 5.57
C ASP A 91 -11.11 3.88 5.54
N PHE A 92 -10.69 4.39 6.69
CA PHE A 92 -9.33 4.82 7.00
C PHE A 92 -8.68 3.71 7.84
N MET A 93 -7.41 3.44 7.60
CA MET A 93 -6.60 2.59 8.48
C MET A 93 -5.40 3.38 8.98
N PHE A 94 -5.10 3.22 10.26
CA PHE A 94 -3.91 3.76 10.90
C PHE A 94 -3.07 2.58 11.35
N ILE A 95 -1.83 2.55 10.88
CA ILE A 95 -0.85 1.52 11.20
C ILE A 95 0.25 2.22 12.00
N PRO A 96 0.41 1.89 13.30
CA PRO A 96 1.45 2.50 14.13
C PRO A 96 2.86 2.17 13.62
N ASP A 97 3.83 2.99 14.06
CA ASP A 97 5.24 2.83 13.70
C ASP A 97 5.75 1.38 13.88
N GLY A 98 6.28 0.82 12.79
CA GLY A 98 6.98 -0.46 12.79
C GLY A 98 6.09 -1.69 12.95
N VAL A 99 4.76 -1.51 13.01
CA VAL A 99 3.80 -2.62 13.15
C VAL A 99 3.76 -3.46 11.88
N SER A 100 3.98 -4.77 12.04
CA SER A 100 3.85 -5.74 10.96
C SER A 100 2.40 -5.97 10.60
N HIS A 101 2.09 -5.85 9.32
CA HIS A 101 0.74 -5.99 8.82
C HIS A 101 0.69 -6.61 7.42
N GLN A 102 -0.49 -7.10 7.05
CA GLN A 102 -0.79 -7.64 5.74
C GLN A 102 -2.16 -7.16 5.27
N HIS A 103 -2.25 -6.72 4.02
CA HIS A 103 -3.51 -6.40 3.36
C HIS A 103 -3.96 -7.57 2.51
N VAL A 104 -5.23 -7.96 2.61
CA VAL A 104 -5.82 -9.06 1.84
C VAL A 104 -7.11 -8.59 1.18
N ASN A 105 -7.24 -8.75 -0.13
CA ASN A 105 -8.51 -8.55 -0.82
C ASN A 105 -9.38 -9.80 -0.70
N THR A 106 -10.30 -9.78 0.26
CA THR A 106 -11.28 -10.85 0.48
C THR A 106 -12.60 -10.62 -0.27
N GLY A 107 -12.69 -9.56 -1.08
CA GLY A 107 -13.85 -9.22 -1.88
C GLY A 107 -13.89 -9.93 -3.25
N ASP A 108 -14.88 -9.56 -4.06
CA ASP A 108 -15.11 -10.07 -5.42
C ASP A 108 -14.79 -9.04 -6.52
N GLU A 109 -14.29 -7.86 -6.13
CA GLU A 109 -13.82 -6.82 -7.04
C GLU A 109 -12.40 -6.33 -6.68
N PRO A 110 -11.71 -5.61 -7.59
CA PRO A 110 -10.39 -5.06 -7.28
C PRO A 110 -10.43 -4.07 -6.11
N LEU A 111 -9.52 -4.27 -5.15
CA LEU A 111 -9.27 -3.38 -4.02
C LEU A 111 -8.29 -2.28 -4.44
N TRP A 112 -8.65 -1.03 -4.21
CA TRP A 112 -7.82 0.15 -4.48
C TRP A 112 -7.57 0.92 -3.18
N LEU A 113 -6.30 1.05 -2.82
CA LEU A 113 -5.86 1.60 -1.55
C LEU A 113 -4.83 2.70 -1.78
N ILE A 114 -5.07 3.89 -1.24
CA ILE A 114 -4.02 4.91 -1.09
C ILE A 114 -3.26 4.56 0.17
N TRP A 115 -1.94 4.57 0.08
CA TRP A 115 -1.04 4.47 1.22
C TRP A 115 -0.22 5.75 1.33
N LEU A 116 0.12 6.12 2.55
CA LEU A 116 1.10 7.15 2.88
C LEU A 116 1.83 6.72 4.15
N TYR A 117 3.16 6.80 4.15
CA TYR A 117 3.94 6.69 5.38
C TYR A 117 4.82 7.92 5.60
N THR A 118 4.98 8.30 6.87
CA THR A 118 5.77 9.44 7.32
C THR A 118 6.51 9.12 8.63
N PRO A 119 7.78 9.53 8.80
CA PRO A 119 8.73 9.98 7.78
C PRO A 119 8.85 9.03 6.57
N GLN A 120 9.60 9.41 5.54
CA GLN A 120 9.83 8.52 4.40
C GLN A 120 10.54 7.22 4.85
N GLY A 121 9.80 6.13 4.91
CA GLY A 121 10.26 4.80 5.28
C GLY A 121 10.84 4.02 4.10
N GLN A 122 11.51 2.90 4.37
CA GLN A 122 11.90 1.95 3.32
C GLN A 122 10.67 1.15 2.87
N LEU A 123 10.58 0.85 1.56
CA LEU A 123 9.71 -0.22 1.12
C LEU A 123 10.20 -1.55 1.70
N PRO A 124 9.28 -2.49 2.01
CA PRO A 124 9.66 -3.86 2.34
C PRO A 124 10.43 -4.41 1.15
N LYS A 125 11.63 -4.92 1.38
CA LYS A 125 12.49 -5.38 0.30
C LYS A 125 12.21 -6.80 -0.15
N ASP A 126 11.49 -7.59 0.63
CA ASP A 126 11.06 -8.95 0.31
C ASP A 126 9.77 -9.24 1.10
#